data_AF-A0A522DCW0-F1
#
_entry.id   AF-A0A522DCW0-F1
#
_cell.length_a   1.000
_cell.length_b   1.000
_cell.length_c   1.000
_cell.angle_alpha   90.00
_cell.angle_beta   90.00
_cell.angle_gamma   90.00
#
_symmetry.space_group_name_H-M   'P 1'
#
loop_
_entity.id
_entity.type
_entity.pdbx_description
1 polymer ?
#
loop_
_entity_poly.entity_id
_entity_poly.type
_entity_poly.pdbx_seq_one_letter_code
_entity_poly.pdbx_strand_id
1 'polypeptide(L)'
;MRVLSSLAVSVAFLVSCTIWSQRQWDELPDKTFRLSSFVYYNKAADKGSAFTFMKSYPVRDISTLLRKKYGIVLDTTEFESFLSDQGNERNLDASGVFVYERFAWTAHAPAIQVCELEYEIAMGDDSTERRRSWTVRLLTQGKSRLVLTDFLEDGEPVPHSLAGRLGIQKI
;
A
#
# COMPACT_ATOMS: atom_id res chain seq x y z
N MET A 1 -6.55 7.57 -48.95
CA MET A 1 -6.83 7.60 -47.50
C MET A 1 -5.64 7.03 -46.76
N ARG A 2 -4.89 7.86 -46.04
CA ARG A 2 -3.79 7.41 -45.17
C ARG A 2 -4.29 7.52 -43.74
N VAL A 3 -4.47 6.38 -43.07
CA VAL A 3 -4.79 6.34 -41.64
C VAL A 3 -3.48 6.49 -40.91
N LEU A 4 -3.25 7.67 -40.33
CA LEU A 4 -2.19 7.92 -39.35
C LEU A 4 -2.65 7.32 -38.03
N SER A 5 -2.25 6.07 -37.76
CA SER A 5 -2.43 5.46 -36.45
C SER A 5 -1.37 6.01 -35.50
N SER A 6 -1.72 7.06 -34.78
CA SER A 6 -0.98 7.59 -33.64
C SER A 6 -0.95 6.56 -32.51
N LEU A 7 0.11 5.75 -32.45
CA LEU A 7 0.43 4.94 -31.28
C LEU A 7 1.10 5.86 -30.25
N ALA A 8 0.28 6.59 -29.48
CA ALA A 8 0.75 7.38 -28.35
C ALA A 8 1.14 6.42 -27.22
N VAL A 9 2.45 6.23 -27.10
CA VAL A 9 3.14 5.56 -26.01
C VAL A 9 2.67 6.15 -24.67
N SER A 10 1.80 5.42 -23.96
CA SER A 10 1.48 5.69 -22.56
C SER A 10 2.41 4.86 -21.69
N VAL A 11 3.70 5.21 -21.69
CA VAL A 11 4.62 4.72 -20.64
C VAL A 11 4.19 5.42 -19.37
N ALA A 12 3.57 4.63 -18.48
CA ALA A 12 3.17 5.04 -17.15
C ALA A 12 4.38 5.66 -16.45
N PHE A 13 4.31 6.96 -16.22
CA PHE A 13 5.22 7.65 -15.34
C PHE A 13 5.10 7.02 -13.94
N LEU A 14 6.13 6.29 -13.52
CA LEU A 14 6.30 5.80 -12.16
C LEU A 14 6.61 6.99 -11.22
N VAL A 15 5.63 7.88 -11.01
CA VAL A 15 5.80 9.03 -10.13
C VAL A 15 5.40 8.64 -8.72
N SER A 16 6.40 8.54 -7.84
CA SER A 16 6.17 8.81 -6.43
C SER A 16 5.78 10.29 -6.30
N CYS A 17 4.48 10.58 -6.35
CA CYS A 17 3.98 11.95 -6.21
C CYS A 17 3.96 12.34 -4.73
N THR A 18 5.00 13.04 -4.29
CA THR A 18 4.94 13.79 -3.03
C THR A 18 4.23 15.11 -3.31
N ILE A 19 3.01 15.30 -2.80
CA ILE A 19 2.26 16.56 -2.96
C ILE A 19 2.88 17.63 -2.04
N TRP A 20 3.45 17.21 -0.92
CA TRP A 20 4.21 18.06 -0.02
C TRP A 20 5.71 18.07 -0.31
N SER A 21 6.28 19.27 -0.23
CA SER A 21 7.72 19.49 -0.18
C SER A 21 8.32 18.98 1.14
N GLN A 22 9.64 18.76 1.17
CA GLN A 22 10.35 18.35 2.40
C GLN A 22 10.09 19.32 3.57
N ARG A 23 10.11 20.64 3.30
CA ARG A 23 9.83 21.66 4.31
C ARG A 23 8.45 21.48 4.97
N GLN A 24 7.43 21.13 4.19
CA GLN A 24 6.09 20.89 4.73
C GLN A 24 6.03 19.62 5.61
N TRP A 25 6.83 18.61 5.29
CA TRP A 25 7.01 17.45 6.17
C TRP A 25 7.75 17.80 7.46
N ASP A 26 8.71 18.71 7.40
CA ASP A 26 9.49 19.14 8.57
C ASP A 26 8.67 20.03 9.53
N GLU A 27 7.79 20.88 8.98
CA GLU A 27 6.92 21.79 9.74
C GLU A 27 5.66 21.11 10.31
N LEU A 28 5.42 19.83 10.00
CA LEU A 28 4.27 19.08 10.51
C LEU A 28 4.40 18.85 12.03
N PRO A 29 3.49 19.37 12.87
CA PRO A 29 3.69 19.41 14.34
C PRO A 29 3.55 18.05 15.03
N ASP A 30 2.71 17.17 14.50
CA ASP A 30 2.58 15.79 14.94
C ASP A 30 2.94 14.90 13.75
N LYS A 31 3.87 13.96 13.94
CA LYS A 31 4.29 13.04 12.88
C LYS A 31 3.79 11.62 13.13
N THR A 32 2.80 11.47 14.01
CA THR A 32 2.17 10.19 14.32
C THR A 32 1.03 9.93 13.35
N PHE A 33 1.21 8.93 12.49
CA PHE A 33 0.19 8.50 11.54
C PHE A 33 -0.42 7.20 12.06
N ARG A 34 -1.74 7.09 12.06
CA ARG A 34 -2.42 5.82 12.36
C ARG A 34 -2.58 5.03 11.07
N LEU A 35 -2.27 3.73 11.09
CA LEU A 35 -2.67 2.83 10.02
C LEU A 35 -4.20 2.69 10.05
N SER A 36 -4.88 3.26 9.05
CA SER A 36 -6.35 3.29 9.01
C SER A 36 -6.95 2.21 8.13
N SER A 37 -6.22 1.73 7.13
CA SER A 37 -6.69 0.65 6.27
C SER A 37 -5.54 -0.14 5.67
N PHE A 38 -5.81 -1.42 5.43
CA PHE A 38 -5.00 -2.27 4.58
C PHE A 38 -5.91 -3.09 3.67
N VAL A 39 -5.77 -2.87 2.37
CA VAL A 39 -6.50 -3.59 1.34
C VAL A 39 -5.58 -4.54 0.58
N TYR A 40 -6.00 -5.78 0.45
CA TYR A 40 -5.34 -6.82 -0.33
C TYR A 40 -6.23 -7.24 -1.49
N TYR A 41 -5.70 -7.17 -2.72
CA TYR A 41 -6.37 -7.64 -3.92
C TYR A 41 -5.73 -8.92 -4.44
N ASN A 42 -6.49 -10.01 -4.47
CA ASN A 42 -6.09 -11.27 -5.09
C ASN A 42 -7.32 -12.13 -5.40
N LYS A 43 -7.59 -12.36 -6.68
CA LYS A 43 -8.73 -13.17 -7.17
C LYS A 43 -8.65 -14.65 -6.79
N ALA A 44 -7.47 -15.15 -6.47
CA ALA A 44 -7.25 -16.54 -6.08
C ALA A 44 -7.25 -16.76 -4.55
N ALA A 45 -7.45 -15.69 -3.77
CA ALA A 45 -7.47 -15.77 -2.31
C ALA A 45 -8.89 -15.99 -1.77
N ASP A 46 -8.95 -16.52 -0.56
CA ASP A 46 -10.09 -16.53 0.34
C ASP A 46 -9.77 -15.68 1.59
N LYS A 47 -10.73 -15.54 2.52
CA LYS A 47 -10.50 -14.74 3.74
C LYS A 47 -9.32 -15.25 4.57
N GLY A 48 -9.12 -16.56 4.68
CA GLY A 48 -8.05 -17.15 5.49
C GLY A 48 -6.66 -16.92 4.93
N SER A 49 -6.49 -17.12 3.62
CA SER A 49 -5.25 -16.81 2.92
C SER A 49 -4.99 -15.29 2.89
N ALA A 50 -6.02 -14.46 2.72
CA ALA A 50 -5.89 -13.00 2.81
C ALA A 50 -5.49 -12.53 4.22
N PHE A 51 -6.10 -13.09 5.28
CA PHE A 51 -5.74 -12.78 6.67
C PHE A 51 -4.30 -13.20 6.99
N THR A 52 -3.91 -14.40 6.53
CA THR A 52 -2.54 -14.89 6.67
C THR A 52 -1.55 -13.99 5.93
N PHE A 53 -1.88 -13.56 4.72
CA PHE A 53 -1.08 -12.61 3.96
C PHE A 53 -0.91 -11.29 4.72
N MET A 54 -2.01 -10.67 5.15
CA MET A 54 -1.98 -9.41 5.89
C MET A 54 -1.14 -9.51 7.17
N LYS A 55 -1.23 -10.65 7.88
CA LYS A 55 -0.42 -10.93 9.09
C LYS A 55 1.08 -11.02 8.80
N SER A 56 1.45 -11.55 7.64
CA SER A 56 2.86 -11.67 7.21
C SER A 56 3.40 -10.43 6.51
N TYR A 57 2.55 -9.44 6.22
CA TYR A 57 2.93 -8.27 5.46
C TYR A 57 3.93 -7.38 6.25
N PRO A 58 4.98 -6.84 5.60
CA PRO A 58 6.09 -6.18 6.30
C PRO A 58 5.78 -4.73 6.74
N VAL A 59 4.67 -4.52 7.47
CA VAL A 59 4.23 -3.20 7.95
C VAL A 59 5.29 -2.53 8.85
N ARG A 60 6.01 -3.31 9.65
CA ARG A 60 7.08 -2.81 10.53
C ARG A 60 8.27 -2.23 9.76
N ASP A 61 8.64 -2.85 8.65
CA ASP A 61 9.72 -2.36 7.78
C ASP A 61 9.28 -1.09 7.05
N ILE A 62 8.02 -1.05 6.56
CA ILE A 62 7.42 0.15 5.98
C ILE A 62 7.44 1.30 7.00
N SER A 63 7.02 1.05 8.25
CA SER A 63 7.06 2.03 9.35
C SER A 63 8.48 2.57 9.57
N THR A 64 9.48 1.68 9.58
CA THR A 64 10.89 2.05 9.76
C THR A 64 11.40 2.95 8.63
N LEU A 65 11.03 2.63 7.39
CA LEU A 65 11.40 3.42 6.22
C LEU A 65 10.74 4.81 6.20
N LEU A 66 9.44 4.89 6.53
CA LEU A 66 8.73 6.16 6.67
C LEU A 66 9.31 7.02 7.79
N ARG A 67 9.68 6.41 8.92
CA ARG A 67 10.40 7.09 10.01
C ARG A 67 11.73 7.65 9.54
N LYS A 68 12.52 6.83 8.83
CA LYS A 68 13.84 7.23 8.32
C LYS A 68 13.76 8.39 7.33
N LYS A 69 12.77 8.40 6.44
CA LYS A 69 12.62 9.46 5.42
C LYS A 69 12.00 10.74 5.96
N TYR A 70 10.90 10.64 6.68
CA TYR A 70 10.02 11.78 7.01
C TYR A 70 9.92 12.07 8.51
N GLY A 71 10.52 11.24 9.36
CA GLY A 71 10.36 11.31 10.82
C GLY A 71 8.97 10.84 11.30
N ILE A 72 8.26 10.06 10.47
CA ILE A 72 6.90 9.59 10.75
C ILE A 72 6.92 8.38 11.68
N VAL A 73 6.03 8.39 12.67
CA VAL A 73 5.74 7.24 13.54
C VAL A 73 4.42 6.64 13.08
N LEU A 74 4.44 5.41 12.58
CA LEU A 74 3.23 4.68 12.20
C LEU A 74 2.70 3.88 13.40
N ASP A 75 1.55 4.28 13.95
CA ASP A 75 0.78 3.51 14.92
C ASP A 75 0.03 2.38 14.21
N THR A 76 0.39 1.15 14.55
CA THR A 76 -0.17 -0.10 13.98
C THR A 76 -0.90 -0.93 15.03
N THR A 77 -1.08 -0.41 16.25
CA THR A 77 -1.55 -1.17 17.42
C THR A 77 -2.89 -1.86 17.17
N GLU A 78 -3.84 -1.14 16.57
CA GLU A 78 -5.17 -1.69 16.27
C GLU A 78 -5.13 -2.79 15.21
N PHE A 79 -4.28 -2.62 14.19
CA PHE A 79 -4.05 -3.60 13.14
C PHE A 79 -3.41 -4.88 13.69
N GLU A 80 -2.33 -4.74 14.48
CA GLU A 80 -1.66 -5.87 15.11
C GLU A 80 -2.60 -6.59 16.10
N SER A 81 -3.40 -5.85 16.87
CA SER A 81 -4.42 -6.42 17.75
C SER A 81 -5.46 -7.22 16.96
N PHE A 82 -5.97 -6.70 15.84
CA PHE A 82 -6.92 -7.40 14.99
C PHE A 82 -6.35 -8.73 14.47
N LEU A 83 -5.10 -8.71 13.97
CA LEU A 83 -4.45 -9.89 13.38
C LEU A 83 -3.96 -10.92 14.41
N SER A 84 -3.87 -10.53 15.68
CA SER A 84 -3.45 -11.43 16.76
C SER A 84 -4.49 -12.51 17.07
N ASP A 85 -5.77 -12.23 16.85
CA ASP A 85 -6.88 -13.17 17.04
C ASP A 85 -7.28 -13.82 15.71
N GLN A 86 -7.09 -15.13 15.59
CA GLN A 86 -7.49 -15.91 14.41
C GLN A 86 -9.00 -15.82 14.13
N GLY A 87 -9.82 -15.64 15.17
CA GLY A 87 -11.27 -15.49 15.04
C GLY A 87 -11.69 -14.22 14.29
N ASN A 88 -10.77 -13.28 14.04
CA ASN A 88 -11.02 -12.06 13.27
C ASN A 88 -10.92 -12.26 11.75
N GLU A 89 -10.46 -13.40 11.26
CA GLU A 89 -10.45 -13.72 9.82
C GLU A 89 -11.83 -13.49 9.19
N ARG A 90 -12.89 -13.98 9.85
CA ARG A 90 -14.28 -13.81 9.38
C ARG A 90 -14.73 -12.35 9.33
N ASN A 91 -14.10 -11.48 10.13
CA ASN A 91 -14.40 -10.05 10.25
C ASN A 91 -13.69 -9.21 9.19
N LEU A 92 -12.81 -9.78 8.35
CA LEU A 92 -12.31 -9.09 7.17
C LEU A 92 -13.46 -8.77 6.23
N ASP A 93 -13.52 -7.52 5.77
CA ASP A 93 -14.41 -7.13 4.70
C ASP A 93 -13.92 -7.79 3.40
N ALA A 94 -14.81 -8.44 2.66
CA ALA A 94 -14.48 -9.13 1.43
C ALA A 94 -15.51 -8.81 0.35
N SER A 95 -15.06 -8.36 -0.80
CA SER A 95 -15.92 -7.96 -1.92
C SER A 95 -15.32 -8.32 -3.28
N GLY A 96 -16.17 -8.38 -4.31
CA GLY A 96 -15.81 -8.66 -5.69
C GLY A 96 -17.03 -8.97 -6.56
N VAL A 97 -16.89 -8.83 -7.89
CA VAL A 97 -18.02 -8.93 -8.83
C VAL A 97 -18.45 -10.38 -9.10
N PHE A 98 -17.48 -11.31 -9.13
CA PHE A 98 -17.72 -12.74 -9.41
C PHE A 98 -17.09 -13.69 -8.36
N VAL A 99 -15.96 -13.31 -7.78
CA VAL A 99 -15.25 -13.99 -6.68
C VAL A 99 -14.75 -12.91 -5.73
N TYR A 100 -14.56 -13.21 -4.44
CA TYR A 100 -13.86 -12.27 -3.53
C TYR A 100 -12.48 -11.96 -4.11
N GLU A 101 -12.30 -10.71 -4.52
CA GLU A 101 -11.04 -10.24 -5.10
C GLU A 101 -10.38 -9.17 -4.24
N ARG A 102 -11.16 -8.55 -3.34
CA ARG A 102 -10.73 -7.50 -2.43
C ARG A 102 -10.99 -7.94 -1.00
N PHE A 103 -9.95 -7.88 -0.17
CA PHE A 103 -10.01 -8.13 1.27
C PHE A 103 -9.52 -6.88 1.99
N ALA A 104 -10.27 -6.37 2.96
CA ALA A 104 -9.94 -5.13 3.64
C ALA A 104 -10.05 -5.24 5.15
N TRP A 105 -9.05 -4.68 5.81
CA TRP A 105 -9.11 -4.27 7.20
C TRP A 105 -9.18 -2.74 7.26
N THR A 106 -10.00 -2.21 8.17
CA THR A 106 -10.17 -0.77 8.41
C THR A 106 -10.22 -0.52 9.91
N ALA A 107 -9.49 0.48 10.39
CA ALA A 107 -9.53 0.92 11.77
C ALA A 107 -10.91 1.50 12.14
N HIS A 108 -11.32 1.31 13.38
CA HIS A 108 -12.58 1.82 13.91
C HIS A 108 -12.52 3.32 14.23
N ALA A 109 -11.39 3.79 14.72
CA ALA A 109 -11.24 5.15 15.23
C ALA A 109 -10.75 6.11 14.12
N PRO A 110 -11.46 7.22 13.85
CA PRO A 110 -10.98 8.22 12.91
C PRO A 110 -9.70 8.88 13.44
N ALA A 111 -8.78 9.19 12.53
CA ALA A 111 -7.56 9.93 12.82
C ALA A 111 -7.36 11.07 11.82
N ILE A 112 -6.71 12.14 12.26
CA ILE A 112 -6.35 13.27 11.39
C ILE A 112 -5.23 12.87 10.44
N GLN A 113 -4.27 12.09 10.94
CA GLN A 113 -3.11 11.62 10.20
C GLN A 113 -3.21 10.13 9.99
N VAL A 114 -3.30 9.74 8.72
CA VAL A 114 -3.67 8.39 8.33
C VAL A 114 -2.66 7.85 7.33
N CYS A 115 -2.24 6.62 7.55
CA CYS A 115 -1.57 5.80 6.57
C CYS A 115 -2.55 4.75 6.04
N GLU A 116 -2.58 4.57 4.73
CA GLU A 116 -3.34 3.52 4.05
C GLU A 116 -2.37 2.65 3.27
N LEU A 117 -2.58 1.33 3.33
CA LEU A 117 -1.78 0.36 2.60
C LEU A 117 -2.65 -0.39 1.59
N GLU A 118 -2.06 -0.65 0.44
CA GLU A 118 -2.67 -1.44 -0.62
C GLU A 118 -1.64 -2.43 -1.16
N TYR A 119 -2.06 -3.65 -1.43
CA TYR A 119 -1.26 -4.63 -2.15
C TYR A 119 -2.13 -5.40 -3.12
N GLU A 120 -1.67 -5.56 -4.36
CA GLU A 120 -2.41 -6.23 -5.42
C GLU A 120 -1.57 -7.32 -6.09
N ILE A 121 -2.22 -8.45 -6.37
CA ILE A 121 -1.74 -9.48 -7.28
C ILE A 121 -2.72 -9.56 -8.45
N ALA A 122 -2.28 -9.08 -9.61
CA ALA A 122 -3.03 -9.15 -10.85
C ALA A 122 -2.38 -10.15 -11.82
N MET A 123 -3.19 -10.74 -12.70
CA MET A 123 -2.67 -11.48 -13.84
C MET A 123 -2.39 -10.45 -14.96
N GLY A 124 -1.20 -10.52 -15.56
CA GLY A 124 -0.85 -9.73 -16.74
C GLY A 124 -1.69 -10.14 -17.95
N ASP A 125 -1.57 -9.35 -19.03
CA ASP A 125 -2.31 -9.59 -20.29
C ASP A 125 -1.98 -10.96 -20.89
N ASP A 126 -0.73 -11.42 -20.69
CA ASP A 126 -0.34 -12.80 -20.89
C ASP A 126 -0.60 -13.59 -19.59
N SER A 127 -1.57 -14.51 -19.65
CA SER A 127 -2.12 -15.28 -18.52
C SER A 127 -1.13 -16.08 -17.64
N THR A 128 0.16 -16.01 -17.92
CA THR A 128 1.25 -16.61 -17.13
C THR A 128 2.02 -15.62 -16.27
N GLU A 129 1.92 -14.31 -16.53
CA GLU A 129 2.63 -13.28 -15.77
C GLU A 129 1.79 -12.82 -14.57
N ARG A 130 2.33 -12.92 -13.35
CA ARG A 130 1.69 -12.33 -12.16
C ARG A 130 2.34 -10.99 -11.87
N ARG A 131 1.57 -9.91 -11.98
CA ARG A 131 2.01 -8.57 -11.60
C ARG A 131 1.66 -8.33 -10.15
N ARG A 132 2.65 -7.88 -9.39
CA ARG A 132 2.50 -7.54 -7.97
C ARG A 132 2.75 -6.06 -7.82
N SER A 133 1.90 -5.36 -7.09
CA SER A 133 2.07 -3.94 -6.81
C SER A 133 1.73 -3.62 -5.37
N TRP A 134 2.27 -2.51 -4.89
CA TRP A 134 1.98 -1.99 -3.56
C TRP A 134 1.71 -0.50 -3.63
N THR A 135 0.94 0.00 -2.66
CA THR A 135 0.75 1.44 -2.45
C THR A 135 0.82 1.77 -0.96
N VAL A 136 1.53 2.84 -0.64
CA VAL A 136 1.48 3.52 0.67
C VAL A 136 0.94 4.93 0.44
N ARG A 137 -0.18 5.26 1.07
CA ARG A 137 -0.73 6.62 1.04
C ARG A 137 -0.66 7.26 2.43
N LEU A 138 -0.19 8.50 2.48
CA LEU A 138 -0.23 9.31 3.69
C LEU A 138 -1.23 10.45 3.51
N LEU A 139 -2.19 10.52 4.41
CA LEU A 139 -3.24 11.53 4.41
C LEU A 139 -3.15 12.38 5.67
N THR A 140 -3.41 13.66 5.52
CA THR A 140 -3.59 14.59 6.63
C THR A 140 -4.92 15.32 6.44
N GLN A 141 -5.79 15.30 7.45
CA GLN A 141 -7.14 15.90 7.39
C GLN A 141 -7.91 15.41 6.14
N GLY A 142 -7.83 14.11 5.85
CA GLY A 142 -8.49 13.48 4.70
C GLY A 142 -7.92 13.82 3.32
N LYS A 143 -6.84 14.60 3.24
CA LYS A 143 -6.18 14.95 1.98
C LYS A 143 -4.88 14.16 1.82
N SER A 144 -4.71 13.50 0.68
CA SER A 144 -3.46 12.82 0.34
C SER A 144 -2.31 13.82 0.23
N ARG A 145 -1.20 13.50 0.88
CA ARG A 145 0.06 14.27 0.90
C ARG A 145 1.21 13.53 0.25
N LEU A 146 1.14 12.20 0.27
CA LEU A 146 2.12 11.32 -0.34
C LEU A 146 1.41 10.08 -0.87
N VAL A 147 1.75 9.70 -2.10
CA VAL A 147 1.42 8.40 -2.66
C VAL A 147 2.71 7.78 -3.16
N LEU A 148 3.11 6.68 -2.53
CA LEU A 148 4.21 5.83 -2.97
C LEU A 148 3.60 4.57 -3.55
N THR A 149 3.96 4.23 -4.78
CA THR A 149 3.50 3.00 -5.42
C THR A 149 4.57 2.48 -6.34
N ASP A 150 4.63 1.15 -6.47
CA ASP A 150 5.49 0.51 -7.45
C ASP A 150 4.96 -0.87 -7.83
N PHE A 151 5.49 -1.38 -8.94
CA PHE A 151 5.43 -2.79 -9.28
C PHE A 151 6.64 -3.51 -8.71
N LEU A 152 6.45 -4.77 -8.31
CA LEU A 152 7.53 -5.63 -7.81
C LEU A 152 7.96 -6.59 -8.89
N GLU A 153 9.27 -6.64 -9.12
CA GLU A 153 9.88 -7.74 -9.89
C GLU A 153 9.77 -9.06 -9.11
N ASP A 154 9.92 -10.20 -9.79
CA ASP A 154 9.82 -11.51 -9.17
C ASP A 154 10.81 -11.68 -8.01
N GLY A 155 10.29 -12.10 -6.84
CA GLY A 155 11.07 -12.25 -5.62
C GLY A 155 11.45 -10.94 -4.91
N GLU A 156 11.20 -9.76 -5.49
CA GLU A 156 11.47 -8.50 -4.83
C GLU A 156 10.52 -8.27 -3.63
N PRO A 157 11.04 -7.97 -2.43
CA PRO A 157 10.21 -7.66 -1.27
C PRO A 157 9.81 -6.17 -1.25
N VAL A 158 8.58 -5.89 -0.79
CA VAL A 158 8.02 -4.52 -0.70
C VAL A 158 8.98 -3.51 -0.05
N PRO A 159 9.65 -3.80 1.08
CA PRO A 159 10.54 -2.83 1.72
C PRO A 159 11.69 -2.38 0.81
N HIS A 160 12.24 -3.27 -0.03
CA HIS A 160 13.31 -2.93 -0.96
C HIS A 160 12.83 -1.90 -1.99
N SER A 161 11.77 -2.23 -2.72
CA SER A 161 11.15 -1.33 -3.70
C SER A 161 10.76 0.02 -3.05
N LEU A 162 10.16 0.00 -1.86
CA LEU A 162 9.80 1.21 -1.11
C LEU A 162 11.03 2.07 -0.75
N ALA A 163 12.13 1.49 -0.29
CA ALA A 163 13.33 2.29 0.00
C ALA A 163 13.92 2.94 -1.25
N GLY A 164 13.86 2.25 -2.40
CA GLY A 164 14.20 2.81 -3.70
C GLY A 164 13.36 4.06 -4.00
N ARG A 165 12.04 3.98 -3.80
CA ARG A 165 11.10 5.11 -3.98
C ARG A 165 11.37 6.26 -3.00
N LEU A 166 11.85 5.96 -1.80
CA LEU A 166 12.21 6.97 -0.80
C LEU A 166 13.61 7.55 -1.00
N GLY A 167 14.40 7.02 -1.95
CA GLY A 167 15.80 7.41 -2.15
C GLY A 167 16.72 7.01 -0.98
N ILE A 168 16.37 5.94 -0.25
CA ILE A 168 17.16 5.41 0.84
C ILE A 168 18.08 4.32 0.28
N GLN A 169 19.38 4.61 0.19
CA GLN A 169 20.37 3.60 -0.23
C GLN A 169 20.68 2.65 0.93
N LYS A 170 20.59 1.34 0.66
CA LYS A 170 20.79 0.17 1.54
C LYS A 170 19.68 -0.07 2.57
N ILE A 171 19.07 -1.26 2.46
CA ILE A 171 18.33 -1.98 3.51
C ILE A 171 19.09 -3.27 3.76
#